data_AF-A0A651GJJ3-F1
#
_entry.id   AF-A0A651GJJ3-F1
#
_cell.length_a   1.000
_cell.length_b   1.000
_cell.length_c   1.000
_cell.angle_alpha   90.00
_cell.angle_beta   90.00
_cell.angle_gamma   90.00
#
_symmetry.space_group_name_H-M   'P 1'
#
loop_
_entity.id
_entity.type
_entity.pdbx_description
1 polymer ?
#
loop_
_entity_poly.entity_id
_entity_poly.type
_entity_poly.pdbx_seq_one_letter_code
_entity_poly.pdbx_strand_id
1 'polypeptide(L)'
;DGTWHLRDRLAGGAADHTFVYGRVDRGDVPLVGDWNGDGRDTPGIVRDGTWHLRDRLAGGAADHTFAYGQVDRGDLFLAGDWNGDGRDTPGFVRPDG
;
A
#
# COMPACT_ATOMS: atom_id res chain seq x y z
N ASP A 1 12.64 7.11 5.71
CA ASP A 1 13.43 6.90 4.48
C ASP A 1 12.64 6.14 3.40
N GLY A 2 11.47 5.56 3.71
CA GLY A 2 10.70 4.77 2.73
C GLY A 2 11.16 3.32 2.66
N THR A 3 11.93 2.85 3.65
CA THR A 3 12.37 1.46 3.74
C THR A 3 11.24 0.58 4.26
N TRP A 4 10.92 -0.46 3.51
CA TRP A 4 9.98 -1.52 3.86
C TRP A 4 10.76 -2.68 4.47
N HIS A 5 10.34 -3.15 5.65
CA HIS A 5 10.87 -4.31 6.33
C HIS A 5 9.75 -5.33 6.50
N LEU A 6 9.78 -6.41 5.73
CA LEU A 6 8.70 -7.39 5.68
C LEU A 6 9.14 -8.74 6.21
N ARG A 7 8.23 -9.45 6.86
CA ARG A 7 8.46 -10.76 7.48
C ARG A 7 7.41 -11.74 6.98
N ASP A 8 7.85 -12.87 6.47
CA ASP A 8 6.97 -13.89 5.88
C ASP A 8 6.46 -14.91 6.91
N ARG A 9 6.74 -14.66 8.20
CA ARG A 9 6.47 -15.59 9.29
C ARG A 9 5.95 -14.86 10.52
N LEU A 10 5.00 -15.49 11.21
CA LEU A 10 4.50 -15.04 12.52
C LEU A 10 5.47 -15.43 13.65
N ALA A 11 6.74 -15.03 13.48
CA ALA A 11 7.81 -15.29 14.43
C ALA A 11 8.82 -14.14 14.42
N GLY A 12 9.49 -13.93 15.55
CA GLY A 12 10.57 -12.95 15.66
C GLY A 12 11.74 -13.20 14.70
N GLY A 13 12.64 -12.22 14.60
CA GLY A 13 13.85 -12.29 13.77
C GLY A 13 13.97 -11.11 12.81
N ALA A 14 14.99 -11.17 11.96
CA ALA A 14 15.22 -10.18 10.91
C ALA A 14 14.12 -10.24 9.84
N ALA A 15 13.95 -9.13 9.11
CA ALA A 15 13.09 -9.07 7.94
C ALA A 15 13.57 -10.06 6.86
N ASP A 16 12.63 -10.70 6.17
CA ASP A 16 12.90 -11.54 5.00
C ASP A 16 13.09 -10.68 3.74
N HIS A 17 12.39 -9.54 3.67
CA HIS A 17 12.53 -8.56 2.59
C HIS A 17 12.89 -7.19 3.15
N THR A 18 13.85 -6.52 2.51
CA THR A 18 14.19 -5.13 2.82
C THR A 18 14.53 -4.39 1.55
N PHE A 19 13.75 -3.35 1.25
CA PHE A 19 13.91 -2.52 0.07
C PHE A 19 13.30 -1.14 0.30
N VAL A 20 13.68 -0.17 -0.53
CA VAL A 20 13.09 1.18 -0.52
C VAL A 20 12.06 1.26 -1.62
N TYR A 21 10.83 1.63 -1.28
CA TYR A 21 9.79 1.94 -2.25
C TYR A 21 9.13 3.26 -1.88
N GLY A 22 9.17 4.19 -2.85
CA GLY A 22 8.81 5.58 -2.65
C GLY A 22 9.68 6.31 -1.62
N ARG A 23 9.31 7.55 -1.39
CA ARG A 23 9.71 8.32 -0.21
C ARG A 23 8.45 8.37 0.65
N VAL A 24 8.52 8.01 1.93
CA VAL A 24 7.38 8.20 2.84
C VAL A 24 7.67 9.48 3.61
N ASP A 25 7.13 10.60 3.10
CA ASP A 25 7.18 11.91 3.76
C ASP A 25 5.93 12.15 4.62
N ARG A 26 5.85 13.29 5.31
CA ARG A 26 4.64 13.67 6.07
C ARG A 26 3.43 13.76 5.15
N GLY A 27 2.44 12.90 5.40
CA GLY A 27 1.19 12.86 4.64
C GLY A 27 1.09 11.66 3.71
N ASP A 28 2.22 11.00 3.41
CA ASP A 28 2.20 9.73 2.70
C ASP A 28 1.71 8.61 3.62
N VAL A 29 0.77 7.81 3.12
CA VAL A 29 0.24 6.66 3.87
C VAL A 29 0.65 5.37 3.16
N PRO A 30 1.53 4.55 3.76
CA PRO A 30 1.85 3.23 3.23
C PRO A 30 0.71 2.25 3.50
N LEU A 31 0.47 1.35 2.55
CA LEU A 31 -0.48 0.24 2.67
C LEU A 31 -0.03 -0.95 1.81
N VAL A 32 -0.72 -2.07 1.93
CA VAL A 32 -0.44 -3.30 1.15
C VAL A 32 -1.73 -3.89 0.61
N GLY A 33 -1.61 -4.69 -0.44
CA GLY A 33 -2.69 -5.50 -1.00
C GLY A 33 -2.21 -6.31 -2.20
N ASP A 34 -2.97 -7.33 -2.58
CA ASP A 34 -2.78 -8.12 -3.79
C ASP A 34 -3.35 -7.39 -5.01
N TRP A 35 -2.61 -6.39 -5.49
CA TRP A 35 -3.09 -5.49 -6.57
C TRP A 35 -3.25 -6.19 -7.92
N ASN A 36 -2.47 -7.23 -8.19
CA ASN A 36 -2.42 -7.92 -9.48
C ASN A 36 -3.21 -9.24 -9.48
N GLY A 37 -3.56 -9.77 -8.30
CA GLY A 37 -4.32 -11.00 -8.10
C GLY A 37 -3.46 -12.26 -8.17
N ASP A 38 -2.19 -12.17 -7.78
CA ASP A 38 -1.26 -13.31 -7.79
C ASP A 38 -1.20 -14.08 -6.46
N GLY A 39 -2.01 -13.67 -5.48
CA GLY A 39 -2.09 -14.21 -4.14
C GLY A 39 -1.07 -13.63 -3.17
N ARG A 40 -0.41 -12.51 -3.50
CA ARG A 40 0.62 -11.88 -2.66
C ARG A 40 0.39 -10.39 -2.49
N ASP A 41 0.36 -9.96 -1.24
CA ASP A 41 0.33 -8.54 -0.91
C ASP A 41 1.65 -7.87 -1.28
N THR A 42 1.54 -6.70 -1.90
CA THR A 42 2.66 -5.89 -2.35
C THR A 42 2.48 -4.41 -1.99
N PRO A 43 3.55 -3.60 -1.98
CA PRO A 43 3.52 -2.25 -1.41
C PRO A 43 2.66 -1.26 -2.20
N GLY A 44 2.05 -0.33 -1.47
CA GLY A 44 1.41 0.86 -2.00
C GLY A 44 1.70 2.10 -1.14
N ILE A 45 1.60 3.28 -1.74
CA ILE A 45 1.66 4.58 -1.05
C ILE A 45 0.52 5.46 -1.55
N VAL A 46 -0.26 6.02 -0.64
CA VAL A 46 -1.16 7.13 -0.95
C VAL A 46 -0.47 8.44 -0.64
N ARG A 47 -0.42 9.34 -1.62
CA ARG A 47 0.14 10.69 -1.52
C ARG A 47 -0.85 11.69 -2.08
N ASP A 48 -1.36 12.58 -1.25
CA ASP A 48 -2.28 13.65 -1.66
C ASP A 48 -3.47 13.13 -2.51
N GLY A 49 -4.01 11.96 -2.16
CA GLY A 49 -5.10 11.29 -2.88
C GLY A 49 -4.72 10.58 -4.17
N THR A 50 -3.44 10.53 -4.48
CA THR A 50 -2.87 9.71 -5.54
C THR A 50 -2.35 8.40 -4.95
N TRP A 51 -2.82 7.29 -5.50
CA TRP A 51 -2.42 5.94 -5.13
C TRP A 51 -1.28 5.51 -6.03
N HIS A 52 -0.17 5.09 -5.44
CA HIS A 52 1.01 4.57 -6.12
C HIS A 52 1.19 3.11 -5.68
N LEU A 53 0.81 2.17 -6.53
CA LEU A 53 0.82 0.74 -6.22
C LEU A 53 1.94 0.03 -6.96
N ARG A 54 2.52 -0.99 -6.33
CA ARG A 54 3.65 -1.76 -6.85
C ARG A 54 3.31 -3.24 -6.76
N ASP A 55 3.41 -3.96 -7.86
CA ASP A 55 3.05 -5.39 -7.94
C ASP A 55 4.20 -6.32 -7.50
N ARG A 56 5.19 -5.78 -6.78
CA ARG A 56 6.43 -6.49 -6.42
C ARG A 56 6.99 -6.03 -5.08
N LEU A 57 7.62 -6.96 -4.36
CA LEU A 57 8.42 -6.71 -3.16
C LEU A 57 9.80 -6.12 -3.51
N ALA A 58 9.79 -4.99 -4.21
CA ALA A 58 11.00 -4.29 -4.65
C ALA A 58 10.73 -2.80 -4.81
N GLY A 59 11.81 -2.03 -4.78
CA GLY A 59 11.78 -0.63 -5.17
C GLY A 59 11.46 -0.42 -6.65
N GLY A 60 11.52 0.86 -7.05
CA GLY A 60 11.28 1.31 -8.42
C GLY A 60 10.02 2.14 -8.55
N ALA A 61 9.62 2.40 -9.80
CA ALA A 61 8.40 3.13 -10.13
C ALA A 61 7.16 2.31 -9.73
N ALA A 62 6.05 3.00 -9.46
CA ALA A 62 4.76 2.35 -9.30
C ALA A 62 4.33 1.68 -10.61
N ASP A 63 3.70 0.52 -10.51
CA ASP A 63 3.10 -0.17 -11.67
C ASP A 63 1.71 0.44 -11.96
N HIS A 64 1.00 0.90 -10.91
CA HIS A 64 -0.28 1.61 -11.03
C HIS A 64 -0.20 2.98 -10.37
N THR A 65 -0.71 4.02 -11.03
CA THR A 65 -0.82 5.36 -10.45
C THR A 65 -2.12 6.03 -10.88
N PHE A 66 -2.95 6.40 -9.91
CA PHE A 66 -4.24 7.03 -10.17
C PHE A 66 -4.73 7.83 -8.96
N ALA A 67 -5.55 8.86 -9.21
CA ALA A 67 -6.20 9.61 -8.15
C ALA A 67 -7.51 8.91 -7.73
N TYR A 68 -7.72 8.76 -6.42
CA TYR A 68 -8.97 8.24 -5.87
C TYR A 68 -9.19 8.78 -4.45
N GLY A 69 -10.37 9.39 -4.25
CA GLY A 69 -10.72 10.12 -3.03
C GLY A 69 -10.04 11.49 -2.96
N GLN A 70 -10.81 12.57 -2.76
CA GLN A 70 -10.23 13.80 -2.22
C GLN A 70 -10.01 13.57 -0.74
N VAL A 71 -8.84 13.04 -0.40
CA VAL A 71 -8.54 12.58 0.96
C VAL A 71 -8.08 13.73 1.85
N ASP A 72 -8.70 13.78 3.02
CA ASP A 72 -8.41 14.76 4.05
C ASP A 72 -7.44 14.16 5.07
N ARG A 73 -6.78 15.03 5.85
CA ARG A 73 -5.97 14.56 6.97
C ARG A 73 -6.87 13.86 7.99
N GLY A 74 -6.68 12.55 8.14
CA GLY A 74 -7.43 11.72 9.07
C GLY A 74 -8.19 10.57 8.42
N ASP A 75 -8.31 10.56 7.08
CA ASP A 75 -8.87 9.40 6.38
C ASP A 75 -8.03 8.14 6.65
N LEU A 76 -8.72 7.02 6.91
CA LEU A 76 -8.12 5.70 7.08
C LEU A 76 -8.16 4.97 5.75
N PHE A 77 -6.99 4.57 5.26
CA PHE A 77 -6.85 3.90 3.97
C PHE A 77 -6.93 2.39 4.13
N LEU A 78 -7.62 1.74 3.20
CA LEU A 78 -7.89 0.32 3.20
C LEU A 78 -7.56 -0.29 1.83
N ALA A 79 -7.27 -1.58 1.85
CA ALA A 79 -7.18 -2.44 0.68
C ALA A 79 -8.01 -3.69 0.95
N GLY A 80 -8.66 -4.21 -0.08
CA GLY A 80 -9.41 -5.45 0.02
C GLY A 80 -10.06 -5.83 -1.29
N ASP A 81 -10.34 -7.11 -1.44
CA ASP A 81 -11.13 -7.65 -2.54
C ASP A 81 -12.63 -7.41 -2.28
N TRP A 82 -13.12 -6.23 -2.66
CA TRP A 82 -14.50 -5.82 -2.44
C TRP A 82 -15.50 -6.51 -3.38
N ASN A 83 -15.04 -7.06 -4.51
CA ASN A 83 -15.90 -7.62 -5.55
C ASN A 83 -15.76 -9.15 -5.71
N GLY A 84 -14.83 -9.79 -5.00
CA GLY A 84 -14.57 -11.23 -5.03
C GLY A 84 -13.78 -11.70 -6.25
N ASP A 85 -13.04 -10.83 -6.94
CA ASP A 85 -12.29 -11.18 -8.15
C ASP A 85 -10.85 -11.65 -7.89
N GLY A 86 -10.43 -11.68 -6.62
CA GLY A 86 -9.11 -12.07 -6.19
C GLY A 86 -8.08 -10.95 -6.24
N ARG A 87 -8.46 -9.70 -6.53
CA ARG A 87 -7.58 -8.54 -6.41
C ARG A 87 -8.01 -7.62 -5.29
N ASP A 88 -7.06 -7.20 -4.48
CA ASP A 88 -7.30 -6.09 -3.57
C ASP A 88 -7.41 -4.79 -4.36
N THR A 89 -8.36 -3.95 -3.96
CA THR A 89 -8.56 -2.62 -4.55
C THR A 89 -8.67 -1.53 -3.47
N PRO A 90 -8.34 -0.27 -3.79
CA PRO A 90 -8.40 0.84 -2.84
C PRO A 90 -9.76 1.08 -2.18
N GLY A 91 -9.74 1.40 -0.89
CA GLY A 91 -10.86 1.98 -0.14
C GLY A 91 -10.37 3.02 0.87
N PHE A 92 -11.25 3.89 1.35
CA PHE A 92 -10.95 4.75 2.50
C PHE A 92 -12.18 4.96 3.36
N VAL A 93 -11.96 5.18 4.65
CA VAL A 93 -12.97 5.57 5.64
C VAL A 93 -12.65 6.96 6.11
N ARG A 94 -13.66 7.84 6.08
CA ARG A 94 -13.59 9.17 6.69
C ARG A 94 -14.27 9.13 8.06
N PRO A 95 -13.52 9.21 9.17
CA PRO A 95 -14.13 9.35 10.47
C PRO A 95 -14.84 10.71 10.56
N ASP A 96 -16.03 10.73 11.14
CA ASP A 96 -16.62 11.98 11.59
C ASP A 96 -15.71 12.58 12.69
N GLY A 97 -15.47 13.90 12.61
CA GLY A 97 -14.61 14.65 13.54
C GLY A 97 -15.19 14.83 14.93
#